data_AF-A0A2P2GPY1-F1
#
_entry.id   AF-A0A2P2GPY1-F1
#
_cell.length_a   1.000
_cell.length_b   1.000
_cell.length_c   1.000
_cell.angle_alpha   90.00
_cell.angle_beta   90.00
_cell.angle_gamma   90.00
#
_symmetry.space_group_name_H-M   'P 1'
#
loop_
_entity.id
_entity.type
_entity.pdbx_description
1 polymer ?
#
loop_
_entity_poly.entity_id
_entity_poly.type
_entity_poly.pdbx_seq_one_letter_code
_entity_poly.pdbx_strand_id
1 'polypeptide(L)'
;MKAALDEAWRRGDRRLGTEHLLLGLLHDETQARILGVTLEQARAALDALDRAALAAVGIRTDHAYPGAVNPTSSRPPLSVGSLTSNARAVVSPGAGKRPRTTEAVLESLLDCALPDPAAELLAALGVDPVRVRRRSAHPES
;
A
#
# COMPACT_ATOMS: atom_id res chain seq x y z
N MET A 1 -4.12 8.19 -5.47
CA MET A 1 -2.74 8.74 -5.52
C MET A 1 -2.40 9.65 -4.34
N LYS A 2 -3.17 10.71 -4.03
CA LYS A 2 -2.85 11.60 -2.88
C LYS A 2 -2.76 10.84 -1.54
N ALA A 3 -3.75 10.01 -1.22
CA ALA A 3 -3.75 9.20 0.01
C ALA A 3 -2.52 8.27 0.10
N ALA A 4 -2.14 7.62 -1.00
CA ALA A 4 -0.93 6.79 -1.04
C ALA A 4 0.35 7.58 -0.71
N LEU A 5 0.42 8.84 -1.15
CA LEU A 5 1.55 9.72 -0.84
C LEU A 5 1.56 10.16 0.62
N ASP A 6 0.39 10.49 1.18
CA ASP A 6 0.27 10.78 2.61
C ASP A 6 0.72 9.57 3.46
N GLU A 7 0.50 8.36 2.94
CA GLU A 7 0.96 7.08 3.49
C GLU A 7 2.48 6.95 3.49
N ALA A 8 3.12 7.19 2.34
CA ALA A 8 4.57 7.19 2.23
C ALA A 8 5.20 8.24 3.15
N TRP A 9 4.65 9.46 3.18
CA TRP A 9 5.15 10.51 4.05
C TRP A 9 4.99 10.20 5.54
N ARG A 10 3.90 9.54 5.95
CA ARG A 10 3.75 9.12 7.34
C ARG A 10 4.84 8.15 7.76
N ARG A 11 5.24 7.24 6.87
CA ARG A 11 6.35 6.29 7.11
C ARG A 11 7.73 6.94 6.99
N GLY A 12 7.81 8.16 6.47
CA GLY A 12 9.08 8.82 6.15
C GLY A 12 9.72 8.33 4.85
N ASP A 13 8.95 7.62 4.02
CA ASP A 13 9.43 7.06 2.76
C ASP A 13 9.52 8.12 1.67
N ARG A 14 10.66 8.11 0.98
CA ARG A 14 10.94 9.02 -0.14
C ARG A 14 10.38 8.53 -1.47
N ARG A 15 9.97 7.27 -1.54
CA ARG A 15 9.44 6.63 -2.73
C ARG A 15 8.12 5.93 -2.40
N LEU A 16 7.20 5.97 -3.34
CA LEU A 16 5.90 5.34 -3.27
C LEU A 16 6.01 3.90 -3.77
N GLY A 17 5.82 2.95 -2.86
CA GLY A 17 5.75 1.52 -3.10
C GLY A 17 4.32 1.02 -3.42
N THR A 18 4.17 -0.28 -3.67
CA THR A 18 2.87 -0.91 -3.91
C THR A 18 2.05 -1.02 -2.62
N GLU A 19 2.70 -1.23 -1.48
CA GLU A 19 2.14 -1.18 -0.13
C GLU A 19 1.53 0.18 0.18
N HIS A 20 2.18 1.27 -0.26
CA HIS A 20 1.66 2.62 -0.12
C HIS A 20 0.42 2.85 -0.98
N LEU A 21 0.39 2.28 -2.19
CA LEU A 21 -0.80 2.31 -3.04
C LEU A 21 -1.96 1.54 -2.39
N LEU A 22 -1.69 0.37 -1.83
CA LEU A 22 -2.67 -0.44 -1.12
C LEU A 22 -3.24 0.30 0.10
N LEU A 23 -2.38 0.84 0.97
CA LEU A 23 -2.83 1.65 2.10
C LEU A 23 -3.62 2.89 1.62
N GLY A 24 -3.17 3.52 0.53
CA GLY A 24 -3.88 4.65 -0.08
C GLY A 24 -5.27 4.30 -0.62
N LEU A 25 -5.50 3.06 -1.07
CA LEU A 25 -6.83 2.57 -1.46
C LEU A 25 -7.76 2.44 -0.24
N LEU A 26 -7.23 2.01 0.91
CA LEU A 26 -8.02 1.79 2.14
C LEU A 26 -8.53 3.08 2.80
N HIS A 27 -8.17 4.24 2.28
CA HIS A 27 -8.84 5.51 2.61
C HIS A 27 -10.25 5.61 2.04
N ASP A 28 -10.58 4.81 1.02
CA ASP A 28 -11.93 4.65 0.49
C ASP A 28 -12.65 3.53 1.25
N GLU A 29 -13.73 3.87 1.95
CA GLU A 29 -14.50 2.91 2.75
C GLU A 29 -15.06 1.74 1.93
N THR A 30 -15.37 1.97 0.65
CA THR A 30 -15.84 0.92 -0.26
C THR A 30 -14.72 -0.08 -0.53
N GLN A 31 -13.51 0.40 -0.79
CA GLN A 31 -12.35 -0.48 -0.99
C GLN A 31 -11.99 -1.22 0.29
N ALA A 32 -12.00 -0.55 1.44
CA ALA A 32 -11.79 -1.20 2.73
C ALA A 32 -12.80 -2.32 2.99
N ARG A 33 -14.08 -2.11 2.67
CA ARG A 33 -15.13 -3.14 2.76
C ARG A 33 -14.90 -4.30 1.77
N ILE A 34 -14.52 -4.00 0.53
CA ILE A 34 -14.22 -5.01 -0.50
C ILE A 34 -12.99 -5.86 -0.13
N LEU A 35 -11.95 -5.28 0.47
CA LEU A 35 -10.82 -6.06 1.00
C LEU A 35 -11.18 -6.77 2.30
N GLY A 36 -12.10 -6.22 3.10
CA GLY A 36 -12.44 -6.71 4.43
C GLY A 36 -11.36 -6.39 5.47
N VAL A 37 -10.59 -5.32 5.26
CA VAL A 37 -9.52 -4.87 6.15
C VAL A 37 -9.62 -3.36 6.33
N THR A 38 -9.36 -2.87 7.54
CA THR A 38 -9.29 -1.44 7.80
C THR A 38 -7.90 -0.90 7.48
N LEU A 39 -7.83 0.41 7.22
CA LEU A 39 -6.57 1.11 7.04
C LEU A 39 -5.64 0.97 8.26
N GLU A 40 -6.20 0.96 9.48
CA GLU A 40 -5.43 0.80 10.72
C GLU A 40 -4.82 -0.60 10.83
N GLN A 41 -5.60 -1.66 10.52
CA GLN A 41 -5.10 -3.03 10.49
C GLN A 41 -3.95 -3.18 9.49
N ALA A 42 -4.11 -2.61 8.30
CA ALA A 42 -3.07 -2.66 7.26
C ALA A 42 -1.80 -1.89 7.66
N ARG A 43 -1.92 -0.72 8.31
CA ARG A 43 -0.77 0.01 8.87
C ARG A 43 -0.03 -0.83 9.92
N ALA A 44 -0.77 -1.40 10.87
CA ALA A 44 -0.19 -2.22 11.93
C ALA A 44 0.50 -3.49 11.39
N ALA A 45 -0.08 -4.12 10.37
CA ALA A 45 0.52 -5.28 9.70
C ALA A 45 1.81 -4.90 8.97
N LEU A 46 1.85 -3.76 8.27
CA LEU A 46 3.06 -3.27 7.62
C LEU A 46 4.17 -2.94 8.63
N ASP A 47 3.83 -2.31 9.76
CA ASP A 47 4.78 -2.05 10.85
C ASP A 47 5.31 -3.35 11.49
N ALA A 48 4.52 -4.42 11.51
CA ALA A 48 4.95 -5.72 11.99
C ALA A 48 5.91 -6.40 10.98
N LEU A 49 5.62 -6.31 9.69
CA LEU A 49 6.49 -6.84 8.62
C LEU A 49 7.86 -6.16 8.64
N ASP A 50 7.91 -4.82 8.72
CA ASP A 50 9.17 -4.08 8.78
C ASP A 50 10.00 -4.47 10.02
N ARG A 51 9.37 -4.58 11.19
CA ARG A 51 10.04 -5.04 12.41
C ARG A 51 10.55 -6.47 12.28
N ALA A 52 9.79 -7.36 11.65
CA ALA A 52 10.20 -8.74 11.40
C ALA A 52 11.39 -8.82 10.43
N ALA A 53 11.38 -8.02 9.36
CA ALA A 53 12.48 -7.94 8.40
C ALA A 53 13.77 -7.42 9.04
N LEU A 54 13.69 -6.38 9.87
CA LEU A 54 14.82 -5.87 10.64
C LEU A 54 15.35 -6.93 11.64
N ALA A 55 14.45 -7.59 12.36
CA ALA A 55 14.82 -8.65 13.30
C ALA A 55 15.51 -9.83 12.61
N ALA A 56 15.09 -10.19 11.40
CA ALA A 56 15.69 -11.26 10.61
C ALA A 56 17.17 -11.00 10.23
N VAL A 57 17.57 -9.73 10.14
CA VAL A 57 18.98 -9.32 9.95
C VAL A 57 19.70 -8.95 11.24
N GLY A 58 19.10 -9.26 12.40
CA GLY A 58 19.68 -9.04 13.72
C GLY A 58 19.49 -7.64 14.30
N ILE A 59 18.68 -6.79 13.66
CA ILE A 59 18.37 -5.43 14.14
C ILE A 59 17.09 -5.48 14.97
N ARG A 60 17.19 -5.23 16.28
CA ARG A 60 16.01 -5.09 17.15
C ARG A 60 15.69 -3.62 17.33
N THR A 61 14.42 -3.27 17.12
CA THR A 61 13.91 -1.91 17.29
C THR A 61 13.08 -1.79 18.57
N ASP A 62 13.47 -2.50 19.62
CA ASP A 62 12.87 -2.48 20.96
C ASP A 62 13.02 -1.12 21.68
N HIS A 63 13.80 -0.21 21.10
CA HIS A 63 14.08 1.13 21.63
C HIS A 63 13.93 2.27 20.61
N ALA A 64 13.08 2.13 19.60
CA ALA A 64 12.73 3.28 18.77
C ALA A 64 11.81 4.22 19.57
N TYR A 65 12.36 5.38 19.98
CA TYR A 65 11.57 6.52 20.45
C TYR A 65 10.37 6.75 19.49
N PRO A 66 9.18 7.14 19.98
CA PRO A 66 8.13 7.71 19.14
C PRO A 66 8.57 9.12 18.68
N GLY A 67 9.70 9.20 18.00
CA GLY A 67 10.18 10.39 17.34
C GLY A 67 9.45 10.45 16.01
N ALA A 68 8.31 11.12 16.01
CA ALA A 68 7.69 11.60 14.80
C ALA A 68 8.77 12.06 13.83
N VAL A 69 8.89 11.39 12.68
CA VAL A 69 9.61 11.96 11.54
C VAL A 69 9.03 13.37 11.38
N ASN A 70 9.87 14.37 11.62
CA ASN A 70 9.42 15.74 11.76
C ASN A 70 8.76 16.13 10.43
N PRO A 71 7.44 16.39 10.37
CA PRO A 71 6.71 16.57 9.11
C PRO A 71 7.10 17.86 8.37
N THR A 72 8.05 18.62 8.92
CA THR A 72 8.59 19.87 8.39
C THR A 72 9.65 19.68 7.31
N SER A 73 10.11 18.45 7.03
CA SER A 73 10.88 18.21 5.80
C SER A 73 9.95 18.38 4.61
N SER A 74 10.12 19.48 3.87
CA SER A 74 9.35 19.86 2.68
C SER A 74 8.89 18.64 1.88
N ARG A 75 7.57 18.40 1.87
CA ARG A 75 6.90 17.32 1.15
C ARG A 75 7.16 17.48 -0.35
N PRO A 76 8.11 16.75 -0.96
CA PRO A 76 8.46 16.99 -2.34
C PRO A 76 7.26 16.64 -3.23
N PRO A 77 6.99 17.42 -4.29
CA PRO A 77 5.87 17.13 -5.19
C PRO A 77 6.05 15.77 -5.85
N LEU A 78 4.92 15.11 -6.16
CA LEU A 78 4.91 13.84 -6.89
C LEU A 78 5.58 14.01 -8.26
N SER A 79 6.78 13.45 -8.40
CA SER A 79 7.40 13.22 -9.71
C SER A 79 7.23 11.76 -10.11
N VAL A 80 7.32 11.47 -11.41
CA VAL A 80 7.33 10.10 -11.94
C VAL A 80 8.47 9.25 -11.33
N GLY A 81 9.56 9.88 -10.91
CA GLY A 81 10.68 9.24 -10.20
C GLY A 81 10.40 8.90 -8.74
N SER A 82 9.29 9.38 -8.18
CA SER A 82 8.88 9.06 -6.80
C SER A 82 8.29 7.65 -6.70
N LEU A 83 7.87 7.04 -7.81
CA LEU A 83 7.33 5.68 -7.82
C LEU A 83 8.46 4.64 -7.84
N THR A 84 8.26 3.52 -7.14
CA THR A 84 9.01 2.29 -7.42
C THR A 84 8.60 1.72 -8.78
N SER A 85 9.41 0.83 -9.35
CA SER A 85 9.10 0.21 -10.66
C SER A 85 7.77 -0.55 -10.62
N ASN A 86 7.52 -1.30 -9.54
CA ASN A 86 6.26 -2.05 -9.36
C ASN A 86 5.08 -1.12 -9.13
N ALA A 87 5.23 -0.10 -8.28
CA ALA A 87 4.18 0.90 -8.07
C ALA A 87 3.83 1.62 -9.38
N ARG A 88 4.83 1.95 -10.19
CA ARG A 88 4.62 2.53 -11.52
C ARG A 88 3.85 1.58 -12.43
N ALA A 89 4.17 0.29 -12.45
CA ALA A 89 3.44 -0.70 -13.25
C ALA A 89 1.95 -0.78 -12.82
N VAL A 90 1.67 -0.74 -11.51
CA VAL A 90 0.31 -0.77 -10.95
C VAL A 90 -0.51 0.45 -11.35
N VAL A 91 0.07 1.66 -11.37
CA VAL A 91 -0.70 2.89 -11.67
C VAL A 91 -0.64 3.31 -13.14
N SER A 92 0.28 2.72 -13.93
CA SER A 92 0.40 3.06 -15.34
C SER A 92 -0.90 2.72 -16.06
N PRO A 93 -1.49 3.66 -16.81
CA PRO A 93 -2.56 3.31 -17.72
C PRO A 93 -1.98 2.34 -18.76
N GLY A 94 -2.67 1.24 -19.05
CA GLY A 94 -2.21 0.22 -20.00
C GLY A 94 -2.16 0.76 -21.44
N ALA A 95 -2.69 0.02 -22.41
CA ALA A 95 -2.76 0.50 -23.80
C ALA A 95 -3.65 1.77 -23.99
N GLY A 96 -4.35 2.23 -22.95
CA GLY A 96 -5.22 3.41 -22.98
C GLY A 96 -4.55 4.67 -22.44
N LYS A 97 -5.06 5.85 -22.81
CA LYS A 97 -4.60 7.16 -22.30
C LYS A 97 -5.35 7.64 -21.05
N ARG A 98 -6.32 6.87 -20.55
CA ARG A 98 -7.16 7.26 -19.40
C ARG A 98 -6.51 6.83 -18.09
N PRO A 99 -6.54 7.66 -17.03
CA PRO A 99 -6.08 7.26 -15.71
C PRO A 99 -6.82 6.02 -15.23
N ARG A 100 -6.13 5.12 -14.52
CA ARG A 100 -6.74 3.92 -13.94
C ARG A 100 -7.76 4.31 -12.87
N THR A 101 -8.86 3.57 -12.83
CA THR A 101 -9.83 3.65 -11.74
C THR A 101 -9.29 2.97 -10.49
N THR A 102 -9.91 3.25 -9.35
CA THR A 102 -9.57 2.63 -8.05
C THR A 102 -9.66 1.10 -8.12
N GLU A 103 -10.68 0.58 -8.77
CA GLU A 103 -10.91 -0.86 -8.97
C GLU A 103 -9.82 -1.48 -9.84
N ALA A 104 -9.42 -0.82 -10.94
CA ALA A 104 -8.34 -1.31 -11.79
C ALA A 104 -6.98 -1.34 -11.08
N VAL A 105 -6.74 -0.39 -10.15
CA VAL A 105 -5.57 -0.39 -9.29
C VAL A 105 -5.64 -1.53 -8.27
N LEU A 106 -6.79 -1.76 -7.64
CA LEU A 106 -7.00 -2.89 -6.74
C LEU A 106 -6.72 -4.22 -7.45
N GLU A 107 -7.33 -4.46 -8.62
CA GLU A 107 -7.10 -5.69 -9.39
C GLU A 107 -5.61 -5.91 -9.69
N SER A 108 -4.89 -4.85 -10.05
CA SER A 108 -3.45 -4.95 -10.33
C SER A 108 -2.62 -5.24 -9.07
N LEU A 109 -3.04 -4.75 -7.90
CA LEU A 109 -2.40 -5.08 -6.62
C LEU A 109 -2.68 -6.52 -6.20
N LEU A 110 -3.86 -7.06 -6.52
CA LEU A 110 -4.20 -8.47 -6.30
C LEU A 110 -3.45 -9.44 -7.24
N ASP A 111 -2.85 -8.93 -8.32
CA ASP A 111 -1.97 -9.68 -9.23
C ASP A 111 -0.49 -9.64 -8.80
N CYS A 112 -0.12 -8.78 -7.84
CA CYS A 112 1.24 -8.74 -7.32
C CYS A 112 1.62 -10.09 -6.69
N ALA A 113 2.84 -10.54 -6.96
CA ALA A 113 3.39 -11.78 -6.42
C ALA A 113 4.58 -11.49 -5.50
N LEU A 114 4.84 -12.38 -4.55
CA LEU A 114 6.03 -12.28 -3.68
C LEU A 114 7.32 -12.24 -4.52
N PRO A 115 8.31 -11.42 -4.14
CA PRO A 115 8.42 -10.62 -2.91
C PRO A 115 7.93 -9.16 -3.07
N ASP A 116 6.78 -8.91 -3.71
CA ASP A 116 6.20 -7.57 -3.76
C ASP A 116 5.61 -7.14 -2.39
N PRO A 117 5.91 -5.92 -1.90
CA PRO A 117 5.44 -5.46 -0.58
C PRO A 117 3.91 -5.44 -0.40
N ALA A 118 3.13 -5.13 -1.46
CA ALA A 118 1.68 -5.22 -1.37
C ALA A 118 1.21 -6.67 -1.25
N ALA A 119 1.85 -7.60 -1.96
CA ALA A 119 1.55 -9.02 -1.87
C ALA A 119 1.89 -9.57 -0.47
N GLU A 120 3.03 -9.18 0.09
CA GLU A 120 3.41 -9.52 1.48
C GLU A 120 2.39 -8.97 2.49
N LEU A 121 1.98 -7.72 2.34
CA LEU A 121 0.99 -7.09 3.21
C LEU A 121 -0.38 -7.78 3.11
N LEU A 122 -0.86 -8.08 1.90
CA LEU A 122 -2.11 -8.81 1.69
C LEU A 122 -2.06 -10.21 2.33
N ALA A 123 -0.93 -10.92 2.18
CA ALA A 123 -0.71 -12.21 2.81
C ALA A 123 -0.71 -12.12 4.35
N ALA A 124 -0.01 -11.13 4.91
CA ALA A 124 0.04 -10.89 6.36
C ALA A 124 -1.34 -10.54 6.95
N LEU A 125 -2.19 -9.88 6.17
CA LEU A 125 -3.57 -9.57 6.54
C LEU A 125 -4.55 -10.75 6.33
N GLY A 126 -4.09 -11.87 5.77
CA GLY A 126 -4.94 -13.02 5.47
C GLY A 126 -5.97 -12.74 4.36
N VAL A 127 -5.70 -11.78 3.48
CA VAL A 127 -6.59 -11.42 2.38
C VAL A 127 -6.47 -12.46 1.26
N ASP A 128 -7.59 -13.10 0.92
CA ASP A 128 -7.71 -14.03 -0.21
C ASP A 128 -8.10 -13.25 -1.48
N PRO A 129 -7.19 -13.12 -2.49
CA PRO A 129 -7.47 -12.38 -3.71
C PRO A 129 -8.70 -12.88 -4.48
N VAL A 130 -9.00 -14.18 -4.43
CA VAL A 130 -10.16 -14.77 -5.12
C VAL A 130 -11.47 -14.35 -4.44
N ARG A 131 -11.47 -14.20 -3.11
CA ARG A 131 -12.63 -13.65 -2.38
C ARG A 131 -12.81 -12.17 -2.64
N VAL A 132 -11.73 -11.40 -2.67
CA VAL A 132 -11.79 -9.95 -2.98
C VAL A 132 -12.35 -9.71 -4.37
N ARG A 133 -11.85 -10.42 -5.40
CA ARG A 133 -12.36 -10.31 -6.78
C ARG A 133 -13.84 -10.67 -6.92
N ARG A 134 -14.33 -11.63 -6.13
CA ARG A 134 -15.77 -11.97 -6.11
C ARG A 134 -16.61 -10.84 -5.53
N ARG A 135 -16.14 -10.19 -4.46
CA ARG A 135 -16.81 -9.02 -3.84
C ARG A 135 -16.76 -7.78 -4.73
N SER A 136 -15.66 -7.54 -5.45
CA SER A 136 -15.57 -6.40 -6.38
C SER A 136 -16.51 -6.52 -7.58
N ALA A 137 -16.77 -7.76 -8.05
CA ALA A 137 -17.72 -8.02 -9.13
C ALA A 137 -19.20 -7.87 -8.72
N HIS A 138 -19.51 -7.97 -7.42
CA HIS A 138 -20.85 -7.80 -6.87
C HIS A 138 -20.81 -6.80 -5.71
N PRO A 139 -20.62 -5.50 -5.98
CA PRO A 139 -20.72 -4.49 -4.95
C PRO A 139 -22.17 -4.49 -4.46
N GLU A 140 -22.43 -5.08 -3.30
CA GLU A 140 -23.79 -5.12 -2.76
C GLU A 140 -24.33 -3.68 -2.65
N SER A 141 -25.57 -3.51 -3.15
CA SER A 141 -26.28 -2.24 -3.35
C SER A 141 -26.64 -1.51 -2.06
#